data_AF-A0A497RMZ6-F1
#
_entry.id   AF-A0A497RMZ6-F1
#
_cell.length_a   1.000
_cell.length_b   1.000
_cell.length_c   1.000
_cell.angle_alpha   90.00
_cell.angle_beta   90.00
_cell.angle_gamma   90.00
#
_symmetry.space_group_name_H-M   'P 1'
#
loop_
_entity.id
_entity.type
_entity.pdbx_description
1 polymer ?
#
loop_
_entity_poly.entity_id
_entity_poly.type
_entity_poly.pdbx_seq_one_letter_code
_entity_poly.pdbx_strand_id
1 'polypeptide(L)'
;MADNTAATKDEMSARTYSDTCVRCRKKLKPGHRTQFVYIVERVGRHPTNLQAVGAYMMRDEFEVAHIECTDPYLRDVKTGVE
;
A
#
# COMPACT_ATOMS: atom_id res chain seq x y z
N MET A 1 20.58 -22.55 20.39
CA MET A 1 19.96 -22.79 19.06
C MET A 1 18.64 -22.03 19.00
N ALA A 2 18.29 -21.52 17.79
CA ALA A 2 17.31 -20.48 17.47
C ALA A 2 17.81 -19.06 17.79
N ASP A 3 18.80 -18.56 17.06
CA ASP A 3 18.76 -18.01 15.70
C ASP A 3 18.16 -16.60 15.64
N ASN A 4 19.07 -15.65 15.40
CA ASN A 4 18.87 -14.22 15.30
C ASN A 4 18.18 -13.93 13.96
N THR A 5 16.93 -13.49 13.99
CA THR A 5 16.45 -12.57 12.96
C THR A 5 15.97 -11.32 13.67
N ALA A 6 16.96 -10.55 14.15
CA ALA A 6 16.78 -9.13 14.35
C ALA A 6 16.26 -8.59 13.01
N ALA A 7 14.97 -8.25 12.96
CA ALA A 7 14.40 -7.55 11.84
C ALA A 7 15.27 -6.30 11.63
N THR A 8 16.06 -6.32 10.56
CA THR A 8 16.91 -5.22 10.16
C THR A 8 16.03 -3.98 10.11
N LYS A 9 16.46 -2.96 10.84
CA LYS A 9 15.74 -1.73 11.16
C LYS A 9 15.55 -0.80 9.93
N ASP A 10 15.54 -1.34 8.71
CA ASP A 10 15.90 -0.60 7.50
C ASP A 10 15.04 -0.84 6.24
N GLU A 11 13.91 -1.55 6.31
CA GLU A 11 13.00 -1.63 5.14
C GLU A 11 11.52 -1.46 5.48
N MET A 12 11.21 -0.81 6.59
CA MET A 12 9.89 -0.18 6.71
C MET A 12 9.94 1.07 5.82
N SER A 13 9.75 0.86 4.52
CA SER A 13 9.60 1.88 3.47
C SER A 13 9.12 3.18 4.09
N ALA A 14 9.98 4.21 4.13
CA ALA A 14 9.62 5.50 4.68
C ALA A 14 8.24 5.91 4.18
N ARG A 15 7.31 6.16 5.12
CA ARG A 15 5.93 6.51 4.79
C ARG A 15 5.95 7.62 3.76
N THR A 16 5.20 7.42 2.69
CA THR A 16 5.08 8.46 1.66
C THR A 16 3.94 9.39 2.01
N TYR A 17 4.14 10.70 1.82
CA TYR A 17 3.03 11.64 1.88
C TYR A 17 1.94 11.23 0.87
N SER A 18 0.68 11.50 1.20
CA SER A 18 -0.49 11.11 0.37
C SER A 18 -0.52 11.77 -1.01
N ASP A 19 0.31 12.78 -1.26
CA ASP A 19 0.51 13.41 -2.57
C ASP A 19 1.58 12.71 -3.43
N THR A 20 2.16 11.63 -2.93
CA THR A 20 3.28 10.90 -3.55
C THR A 20 2.93 9.42 -3.67
N CYS A 21 3.12 8.86 -4.85
CA CYS A 21 2.87 7.44 -5.07
C CYS A 21 3.85 6.57 -4.27
N VAL A 22 3.34 5.67 -3.43
CA VAL A 22 4.17 4.77 -2.61
C VAL A 22 5.05 3.84 -3.45
N ARG A 23 4.59 3.46 -4.65
CA ARG A 23 5.31 2.52 -5.53
C ARG A 23 6.43 3.19 -6.31
N CYS A 24 6.13 4.26 -7.06
CA CYS A 24 7.10 4.91 -7.95
C CYS A 24 7.74 6.17 -7.37
N ARG A 25 7.31 6.60 -6.17
CA ARG A 25 7.79 7.80 -5.46
C ARG A 25 7.64 9.13 -6.22
N LYS A 26 6.82 9.16 -7.29
CA LYS A 26 6.49 10.39 -8.03
C LYS A 26 5.28 11.09 -7.42
N LYS A 27 5.29 12.43 -7.45
CA LYS A 27 4.14 13.25 -7.07
C LYS A 27 2.93 12.97 -7.96
N LEU A 28 1.75 12.96 -7.36
CA LEU A 28 0.48 12.89 -8.06
C LEU A 28 0.21 14.24 -8.77
N LYS A 29 -0.50 14.18 -9.89
CA LYS A 29 -0.88 15.35 -10.70
C LYS A 29 -2.36 15.25 -11.06
N PRO A 30 -3.03 16.37 -11.37
CA PRO A 30 -4.40 16.34 -11.90
C PRO A 30 -4.51 15.38 -13.09
N GLY A 31 -5.55 14.55 -13.13
CA GLY A 31 -5.77 13.55 -14.17
C GLY A 31 -5.12 12.18 -13.92
N HIS A 32 -4.22 12.05 -12.95
CA HIS A 32 -3.70 10.73 -12.58
C HIS A 32 -4.79 9.85 -11.96
N ARG A 33 -4.81 8.57 -12.33
CA ARG A 33 -5.65 7.54 -11.70
C ARG A 33 -4.91 6.90 -10.54
N THR A 34 -5.56 6.81 -9.38
CA THR A 34 -4.93 6.33 -8.15
C THR A 34 -5.75 5.25 -7.44
N GLN A 35 -5.08 4.46 -6.62
CA GLN A 35 -5.66 3.47 -5.71
C GLN A 35 -5.17 3.76 -4.28
N PHE A 36 -6.08 3.65 -3.30
CA PHE A 36 -5.74 3.71 -1.88
C PHE A 36 -5.18 2.37 -1.41
N VAL A 37 -4.09 2.43 -0.66
CA VAL A 37 -3.45 1.30 0.00
C VAL A 37 -3.64 1.49 1.50
N TYR A 38 -4.60 0.76 2.07
CA TYR A 38 -4.85 0.80 3.52
C TYR A 38 -3.75 0.08 4.29
N ILE A 39 -3.33 0.67 5.40
CA ILE A 39 -2.32 0.07 6.29
C ILE A 39 -3.04 -0.85 7.27
N VAL A 40 -2.60 -2.11 7.31
CA VAL A 40 -3.10 -3.10 8.27
C VAL A 40 -2.52 -2.81 9.64
N GLU A 41 -3.38 -2.51 10.60
CA GLU A 41 -3.02 -2.31 12.01
C GLU A 41 -2.71 -3.64 12.69
N ARG A 42 -3.59 -4.62 12.50
CA ARG A 42 -3.45 -5.96 13.06
C ARG A 42 -4.15 -6.99 12.18
N VAL A 43 -3.71 -8.24 12.30
CA VAL A 43 -4.35 -9.40 11.69
C VAL A 43 -4.90 -10.30 12.79
N GLY A 44 -6.20 -10.55 12.75
CA GLY A 44 -6.89 -11.46 13.65
C GLY A 44 -6.42 -12.90 13.45
N ARG A 45 -6.26 -13.66 14.53
CA ARG A 45 -5.70 -15.03 14.53
C ARG A 45 -6.72 -16.11 14.86
N HIS A 46 -7.98 -15.76 15.14
CA HIS A 46 -8.98 -16.71 15.61
C HIS A 46 -10.04 -16.95 14.55
N PRO A 47 -10.00 -18.09 13.83
CA PRO A 47 -10.89 -18.36 12.69
C PRO A 47 -12.36 -18.54 13.10
N THR A 48 -12.65 -18.78 14.38
CA THR A 48 -14.01 -19.04 14.90
C THR A 48 -14.63 -17.86 15.63
N ASN A 49 -13.86 -16.82 15.97
CA ASN A 49 -14.37 -15.61 16.58
C ASN A 49 -14.49 -14.52 15.50
N LEU A 50 -15.72 -14.21 15.08
CA LEU A 50 -16.01 -13.19 14.07
C LEU A 50 -15.45 -11.80 14.44
N GLN A 51 -15.26 -11.50 15.73
CA GLN A 51 -14.65 -10.25 16.19
C GLN A 51 -13.12 -10.27 16.21
N ALA A 52 -12.48 -11.41 15.91
CA ALA A 52 -11.03 -11.61 15.95
C ALA A 52 -10.50 -12.34 14.70
N VAL A 53 -11.22 -12.26 13.58
CA VAL A 53 -10.85 -12.82 12.26
C VAL A 53 -10.69 -11.70 11.24
N GLY A 54 -9.70 -11.81 10.34
CA GLY A 54 -9.47 -10.87 9.24
C GLY A 54 -8.41 -9.79 9.50
N ALA A 55 -8.31 -8.83 8.57
CA ALA A 55 -7.40 -7.70 8.65
C ALA A 55 -8.13 -6.45 9.17
N TYR A 56 -7.52 -5.76 10.13
CA TYR A 56 -8.03 -4.52 10.69
C TYR A 56 -7.19 -3.39 10.12
N MET A 57 -7.86 -2.42 9.50
CA MET A 57 -7.19 -1.28 8.87
C MET A 57 -7.07 -0.14 9.87
N MET A 58 -5.94 0.57 9.85
CA MET A 58 -5.81 1.82 10.59
C MET A 58 -6.85 2.83 10.08
N ARG A 59 -7.58 3.47 11.00
CA ARG A 59 -8.77 4.30 10.65
C ARG A 59 -8.44 5.51 9.78
N ASP A 60 -7.27 6.11 9.95
CA ASP A 60 -6.91 7.37 9.29
C ASP A 60 -5.54 7.30 8.59
N GLU A 61 -5.01 6.09 8.39
CA GLU A 61 -3.74 5.89 7.73
C GLU A 61 -3.87 5.10 6.44
N PHE A 62 -3.42 5.71 5.36
CA PHE A 62 -3.37 5.09 4.04
C PHE A 62 -2.19 5.66 3.25
N GLU A 63 -1.76 4.92 2.26
CA GLU A 63 -0.89 5.40 1.20
C GLU A 63 -1.63 5.44 -0.13
N VAL A 64 -1.06 6.15 -1.10
CA VAL A 64 -1.65 6.27 -2.44
C VAL A 64 -0.69 5.68 -3.45
N ALA A 65 -1.20 4.91 -4.41
CA ALA A 65 -0.44 4.42 -5.54
C ALA A 65 -1.10 4.84 -6.86
N HIS A 66 -0.31 5.10 -7.90
CA HIS A 66 -0.84 5.16 -9.26
C HIS A 66 -1.43 3.82 -9.64
N ILE A 67 -2.56 3.82 -10.34
CA ILE A 67 -3.22 2.58 -10.75
C ILE A 67 -2.31 1.74 -11.67
N GLU A 68 -1.54 2.38 -12.55
CA GLU A 68 -0.56 1.73 -13.43
C GLU A 68 0.64 1.13 -12.67
N CYS A 69 0.90 1.62 -11.46
CA CYS A 69 1.94 1.06 -10.60
C CYS A 69 1.46 -0.20 -9.88
N THR A 70 0.15 -0.37 -9.68
CA THR A 70 -0.44 -1.55 -9.01
C THR A 70 -0.97 -2.59 -9.98
N ASP A 71 -1.41 -2.17 -11.17
CA ASP A 71 -1.91 -3.04 -12.24
C ASP A 71 -1.01 -2.94 -13.50
N PRO A 72 -0.18 -3.97 -13.77
CA PRO A 72 0.66 -4.01 -14.96
C PRO A 72 -0.11 -3.94 -16.28
N TYR A 73 -1.36 -4.41 -16.32
CA TYR A 73 -2.16 -4.46 -17.54
C TYR A 73 -2.73 -3.09 -17.95
N LEU A 74 -2.67 -2.10 -17.05
CA LEU A 74 -3.10 -0.74 -17.33
C LEU A 74 -1.98 0.18 -17.83
N ARG A 75 -0.72 -0.28 -17.81
CA ARG A 75 0.44 0.52 -18.24
C ARG A 75 0.43 0.87 -19.73
N ASP A 76 -0.32 0.12 -20.54
CA ASP A 76 -0.35 0.27 -22.00
C ASP A 76 -1.58 1.04 -22.51
N VAL A 77 -2.43 1.56 -21.63
CA VAL A 77 -3.45 2.52 -22.03
C VAL A 77 -2.77 3.87 -22.22
N LYS A 78 -2.02 4.01 -23.32
CA LYS A 78 -1.64 5.32 -23.85
C LYS A 78 -2.90 6.16 -23.88
N THR A 79 -3.01 7.11 -22.97
CA THR A 79 -4.00 8.18 -23.06
C THR A 79 -3.67 8.92 -24.34
N GLY A 80 -4.33 8.53 -25.43
CA GLY A 80 -4.34 9.24 -26.70
C GLY A 80 -5.03 10.58 -26.51
N VAL A 81 -4.35 11.49 -25.84
CA VAL A 81 -4.63 12.91 -25.88
C VAL A 81 -3.46 13.52 -26.64
N GLU A 82 -3.60 13.52 -27.97
CA GLU A 82 -2.92 14.48 -28.84
C GLU A 82 -3.62 15.84 -28.72
#